data_AF-A0A4Q9I0B4-F1
#
_entry.id   AF-A0A4Q9I0B4-F1
#
_cell.length_a   1.000
_cell.length_b   1.000
_cell.length_c   1.000
_cell.angle_alpha   90.00
_cell.angle_beta   90.00
_cell.angle_gamma   90.00
#
_symmetry.space_group_name_H-M   'P 1'
#
loop_
_entity.id
_entity.type
_entity.pdbx_description
1 polymer ?
#
loop_
_entity_poly.entity_id
_entity_poly.type
_entity_poly.pdbx_seq_one_letter_code
_entity_poly.pdbx_strand_id
1 'polypeptide(L)'
;MPSRRPLRSPVAVTAVTCAALATGLLGAPQPAAASGVRIHDIQGTTRISPLAGERVTGVPGIVTAIRAAGSARGFWVQDPHPDDDPATSEAIFVFTGKETPDVAVGDSVTVTGKVTEYYPGGKDAGLQSVTELTGADWDVLASGLPLPAPVKLNAASIPARYAPSAGGGSIESLPLRPRSYALDRFESLEGMRVSVTDAPVVGPTNTHRELWVTAQPDHHRTARGGTLYSSYGDPNPGRIKVTSLIPPPAAGSGTADPQPFPVADVGQRLAGTTTGPLDYDNYGGYTIQATQLGTVTGRSPAPETTRKQRADELAVATYNVENLSPKTPQAKFDRLASALVRRLAAPDVVALEEVQDDDGPTDDGVVTAGVTLRKLTDAVKAAGGPAYEWRQIDPVDGQDGGQPGGNIRVAFLFNPERVAFKDIAGGDATTPVRVLADHGKATLSASPGRIAPDDPAWRDSRKPLVGQFSFRNRPGSRVFVVADHFNSKGGDQGLDSRFQPPARTSETQRTAQARLVNTFVKSLLATDPKADVVVAGDLNDYQFSPALKTLTQGGVLTDLVNRLPLAERYGYVYNGNSQVLDHMLTSRHLTRPDYDIVHINAEYADQASDHDPQVLRIRP
;
A
#
# COMPACT_ATOMS: atom_id res chain seq x y z
N MET A 1 -55.88 -48.47 2.48
CA MET A 1 -55.40 -49.64 1.73
C MET A 1 -54.19 -50.22 2.44
N PRO A 2 -54.06 -51.55 2.50
CA PRO A 2 -53.32 -52.22 3.55
C PRO A 2 -52.03 -52.91 3.05
N SER A 3 -51.23 -53.32 4.04
CA SER A 3 -50.42 -54.56 4.02
C SER A 3 -49.05 -54.42 3.31
N ARG A 4 -47.92 -54.92 3.81
CA ARG A 4 -47.60 -56.17 4.55
C ARG A 4 -46.17 -55.99 5.13
N ARG A 5 -45.90 -56.19 6.43
CA ARG A 5 -45.62 -57.45 7.17
C ARG A 5 -44.08 -57.84 7.17
N PRO A 6 -43.56 -58.70 8.09
CA PRO A 6 -43.33 -58.43 9.53
C PRO A 6 -42.09 -59.20 10.11
N LEU A 7 -41.98 -59.27 11.46
CA LEU A 7 -41.33 -60.29 12.33
C LEU A 7 -39.77 -60.34 12.35
N ARG A 8 -39.07 -60.53 13.49
CA ARG A 8 -39.27 -61.49 14.59
C ARG A 8 -38.65 -61.00 15.93
N SER A 9 -39.30 -61.38 17.04
CA SER A 9 -38.81 -61.39 18.43
C SER A 9 -38.05 -62.72 18.73
N PRO A 10 -37.89 -63.16 20.00
CA PRO A 10 -36.92 -62.79 21.05
C PRO A 10 -36.02 -64.00 21.44
N VAL A 11 -35.18 -63.92 22.47
CA VAL A 11 -34.68 -64.99 23.39
C VAL A 11 -33.69 -64.27 24.35
N ALA A 12 -34.02 -63.98 25.61
CA ALA A 12 -34.19 -64.83 26.80
C ALA A 12 -32.86 -65.37 27.40
N VAL A 13 -32.44 -64.66 28.47
CA VAL A 13 -31.99 -65.16 29.80
C VAL A 13 -30.86 -66.19 29.86
N THR A 14 -29.73 -65.81 30.48
CA THR A 14 -29.26 -66.49 31.71
C THR A 14 -28.28 -65.62 32.50
N ALA A 15 -28.58 -65.41 33.78
CA ALA A 15 -27.67 -64.87 34.77
C ALA A 15 -26.96 -66.03 35.48
N VAL A 16 -25.64 -65.94 35.66
CA VAL A 16 -24.91 -66.63 36.74
C VAL A 16 -23.82 -65.68 37.25
N THR A 17 -24.02 -65.22 38.47
CA THR A 17 -23.02 -64.64 39.37
C THR A 17 -22.03 -65.71 39.83
N CYS A 18 -20.72 -65.42 39.76
CA CYS A 18 -19.72 -66.01 40.65
C CYS A 18 -18.66 -64.95 40.98
N ALA A 19 -18.37 -64.84 42.26
CA ALA A 19 -17.54 -63.83 42.89
C ALA A 19 -16.04 -64.21 42.90
N ALA A 20 -15.24 -63.14 43.04
CA ALA A 20 -13.89 -63.07 43.62
C ALA A 20 -12.70 -63.63 42.82
N LEU A 21 -11.84 -62.72 42.36
CA LEU A 21 -10.52 -62.51 42.95
C LEU A 21 -9.98 -61.14 42.52
N ALA A 22 -9.84 -60.25 43.51
CA ALA A 22 -9.17 -58.98 43.38
C ALA A 22 -7.66 -59.20 43.39
N THR A 23 -6.99 -58.81 42.31
CA THR A 23 -5.54 -58.60 42.28
C THR A 23 -5.24 -57.33 41.50
N GLY A 24 -4.88 -56.30 42.27
CA GLY A 24 -3.96 -55.22 41.94
C GLY A 24 -3.86 -54.75 40.50
N LEU A 25 -4.61 -53.71 40.18
CA LEU A 25 -4.13 -52.60 39.36
C LEU A 25 -4.36 -51.32 40.17
N LEU A 26 -3.52 -51.12 41.18
CA LEU A 26 -3.21 -49.77 41.65
C LEU A 26 -2.58 -49.07 40.44
N GLY A 27 -3.40 -48.40 39.64
CA GLY A 27 -2.90 -47.39 38.73
C GLY A 27 -2.10 -46.42 39.58
N ALA A 28 -0.79 -46.34 39.33
CA ALA A 28 0.01 -45.28 39.90
C ALA A 28 -0.74 -43.97 39.64
N PRO A 29 -0.99 -43.13 40.66
CA PRO A 29 -1.49 -41.80 40.38
C PRO A 29 -0.51 -41.18 39.39
N GLN A 30 -0.97 -40.90 38.16
CA GLN A 30 -0.25 -39.98 37.30
C GLN A 30 -0.04 -38.74 38.15
N PRO A 31 1.20 -38.29 38.37
CA PRO A 31 1.39 -37.02 39.04
C PRO A 31 0.60 -36.01 38.21
N ALA A 32 -0.33 -35.31 38.86
CA ALA A 32 -0.91 -34.11 38.29
C ALA A 32 0.28 -33.25 37.86
N ALA A 33 0.50 -33.15 36.55
CA ALA A 33 1.48 -32.22 36.03
C ALA A 33 1.05 -30.87 36.59
N ALA A 34 1.87 -30.26 37.44
CA ALA A 34 1.75 -28.85 37.72
C ALA A 34 1.76 -28.19 36.32
N SER A 35 0.62 -27.61 35.90
CA SER A 35 0.51 -27.05 34.55
C SER A 35 1.44 -25.85 34.48
N GLY A 36 2.67 -26.06 34.01
CA GLY A 36 3.60 -24.99 33.73
C GLY A 36 3.02 -24.05 32.67
N VAL A 37 3.50 -22.81 32.66
CA VAL A 37 3.11 -21.77 31.69
C VAL A 37 3.24 -22.30 30.26
N ARG A 38 2.19 -22.12 29.46
CA ARG A 38 2.12 -22.48 28.04
C ARG A 38 2.15 -21.24 27.17
N ILE A 39 2.29 -21.43 25.86
CA ILE A 39 2.41 -20.30 24.94
C ILE A 39 1.14 -19.45 24.91
N HIS A 40 -0.06 -20.05 24.96
CA HIS A 40 -1.32 -19.30 25.09
C HIS A 40 -1.42 -18.47 26.37
N ASP A 41 -0.81 -18.91 27.48
CA ASP A 41 -0.77 -18.12 28.72
C ASP A 41 0.11 -16.87 28.55
N ILE A 42 1.17 -16.97 27.73
CA ILE A 42 2.06 -15.85 27.39
C ILE A 42 1.37 -14.91 26.43
N GLN A 43 0.78 -15.41 25.35
CA GLN A 43 0.09 -14.59 24.36
C GLN A 43 -1.13 -13.89 24.97
N GLY A 44 -1.97 -14.63 25.69
CA GLY A 44 -3.19 -14.11 26.31
C GLY A 44 -4.27 -13.74 25.29
N THR A 45 -5.31 -13.04 25.76
CA THR A 45 -6.53 -12.73 24.98
C THR A 45 -6.62 -11.27 24.53
N THR A 46 -5.52 -10.53 24.62
CA THR A 46 -5.37 -9.14 24.15
C THR A 46 -4.11 -9.01 23.30
N ARG A 47 -3.77 -7.81 22.83
CA ARG A 47 -2.53 -7.58 22.04
C ARG A 47 -1.26 -7.47 22.87
N ILE A 48 -1.43 -7.40 24.19
CA ILE A 48 -0.35 -7.28 25.14
C ILE A 48 -0.41 -8.51 26.03
N SER A 49 0.72 -9.19 26.14
CA SER A 49 0.87 -10.33 27.00
C SER A 49 0.48 -10.00 28.45
N PRO A 50 -0.33 -10.84 29.12
CA PRO A 50 -0.57 -10.72 30.56
C PRO A 50 0.69 -10.99 31.39
N LEU A 51 1.72 -11.59 30.79
CA LEU A 51 3.01 -11.91 31.40
C LEU A 51 4.12 -10.94 30.94
N ALA A 52 3.78 -9.84 30.26
CA ALA A 52 4.76 -8.86 29.78
C ALA A 52 5.67 -8.38 30.92
N GLY A 53 6.99 -8.56 30.74
CA GLY A 53 8.01 -8.21 31.72
C GLY A 53 8.39 -9.34 32.69
N GLU A 54 7.62 -10.42 32.75
CA GLU A 54 7.91 -11.59 33.58
C GLU A 54 8.89 -12.55 32.92
N ARG A 55 9.55 -13.39 33.73
CA ARG A 55 10.41 -14.48 33.25
C ARG A 55 9.65 -15.79 33.39
N VAL A 56 9.42 -16.45 32.26
CA VAL A 56 8.78 -17.77 32.18
C VAL A 56 9.85 -18.86 32.05
N THR A 57 9.57 -20.06 32.57
CA THR A 57 10.54 -21.15 32.66
C THR A 57 10.01 -22.44 32.04
N GLY A 58 10.81 -23.08 31.20
CA GLY A 58 10.52 -24.42 30.68
C GLY A 58 9.28 -24.48 29.79
N VAL A 59 8.98 -23.43 29.03
CA VAL A 59 7.82 -23.35 28.14
C VAL A 59 8.03 -24.30 26.96
N PRO A 60 7.21 -25.35 26.79
CA PRO A 60 7.42 -26.36 25.76
C PRO A 60 6.92 -25.90 24.39
N GLY A 61 7.55 -26.38 23.31
CA GLY A 61 6.98 -26.30 21.98
C GLY A 61 7.87 -26.86 20.87
N ILE A 62 7.41 -26.77 19.63
CA ILE A 62 8.10 -27.25 18.42
C ILE A 62 8.64 -26.07 17.63
N VAL A 63 9.92 -26.09 17.24
CA VAL A 63 10.52 -25.09 16.36
C VAL A 63 9.89 -25.19 14.96
N THR A 64 9.24 -24.13 14.50
CA THR A 64 8.49 -24.12 13.23
C THR A 64 9.19 -23.36 12.10
N ALA A 65 10.06 -22.42 12.46
CA ALA A 65 10.84 -21.61 11.52
C ALA A 65 12.04 -20.97 12.23
N ILE A 66 13.05 -20.60 11.45
CA ILE A 66 14.29 -19.99 11.94
C ILE A 66 14.61 -18.76 11.10
N ARG A 67 14.84 -17.61 11.76
CA ARG A 67 15.40 -16.41 11.14
C ARG A 67 16.90 -16.38 11.44
N ALA A 68 17.69 -16.98 10.55
CA ALA A 68 19.13 -17.15 10.74
C ALA A 68 20.00 -15.98 10.24
N ALA A 69 19.40 -14.98 9.59
CA ALA A 69 20.09 -13.85 8.99
C ALA A 69 19.48 -12.50 9.42
N GLY A 70 20.21 -11.41 9.15
CA GLY A 70 19.82 -10.06 9.58
C GLY A 70 20.24 -9.74 11.01
N SER A 71 19.79 -8.57 11.48
CA SER A 71 20.09 -8.00 12.81
C SER A 71 19.14 -8.44 13.93
N ALA A 72 18.01 -9.05 13.57
CA ALA A 72 16.99 -9.55 14.49
C ALA A 72 16.77 -11.04 14.25
N ARG A 73 17.72 -11.87 14.65
CA ARG A 73 17.67 -13.33 14.51
C ARG A 73 16.88 -13.98 15.64
N GLY A 74 16.46 -15.21 15.39
CA GLY A 74 15.68 -15.98 16.33
C GLY A 74 14.97 -17.15 15.66
N PHE A 75 14.00 -17.73 16.36
CA PHE A 75 13.22 -18.86 15.88
C PHE A 75 11.80 -18.83 16.45
N TRP A 76 10.84 -19.37 15.69
CA TRP A 76 9.45 -19.50 16.15
C TRP A 76 9.24 -20.87 16.77
N VAL A 77 8.58 -20.89 17.91
CA VAL A 77 8.17 -22.09 18.62
C VAL A 77 6.65 -22.11 18.68
N GLN A 78 6.02 -23.25 18.40
CA GLN A 78 4.57 -23.42 18.50
C GLN A 78 4.21 -24.63 19.37
N ASP A 79 3.22 -24.47 20.24
CA ASP A 79 2.75 -25.50 21.17
C ASP A 79 2.08 -26.64 20.38
N PRO A 80 2.53 -27.91 20.54
CA PRO A 80 1.89 -29.05 19.89
C PRO A 80 0.57 -29.48 20.55
N HIS A 81 0.22 -28.96 21.73
CA HIS A 81 -1.06 -29.21 22.42
C HIS A 81 -1.76 -27.87 22.68
N PRO A 82 -2.39 -27.29 21.65
CA PRO A 82 -3.06 -25.99 21.76
C PRO A 82 -4.28 -26.05 22.69
N ASP A 83 -4.70 -24.90 23.19
CA ASP A 83 -5.98 -24.73 23.86
C ASP A 83 -7.15 -24.66 22.84
N ASP A 84 -8.36 -24.42 23.34
CA ASP A 84 -9.58 -24.27 22.54
C ASP A 84 -10.01 -22.79 22.35
N ASP A 85 -9.24 -21.82 22.86
CA ASP A 85 -9.57 -20.40 22.76
C ASP A 85 -9.06 -19.81 21.43
N PRO A 86 -9.94 -19.43 20.50
CA PRO A 86 -9.49 -18.84 19.25
C PRO A 86 -8.81 -17.46 19.43
N ALA A 87 -8.88 -16.86 20.62
CA ALA A 87 -8.30 -15.55 20.95
C ALA A 87 -6.86 -15.63 21.49
N THR A 88 -6.30 -16.82 21.72
CA THR A 88 -4.90 -16.99 22.12
C THR A 88 -4.08 -17.51 20.94
N SER A 89 -2.85 -17.03 20.80
CA SER A 89 -1.89 -17.65 19.89
C SER A 89 -1.15 -18.79 20.61
N GLU A 90 -0.82 -19.82 19.84
CA GLU A 90 -0.07 -20.99 20.31
C GLU A 90 1.39 -20.94 19.92
N ALA A 91 1.85 -19.81 19.38
CA ALA A 91 3.23 -19.64 18.95
C ALA A 91 3.85 -18.36 19.50
N ILE A 92 5.18 -18.38 19.60
CA ILE A 92 5.97 -17.24 20.07
C ILE A 92 7.31 -17.19 19.35
N PHE A 93 7.82 -15.98 19.13
CA PHE A 93 9.16 -15.77 18.63
C PHE A 93 10.17 -15.71 19.78
N VAL A 94 11.28 -16.44 19.64
CA VAL A 94 12.41 -16.40 20.56
C VAL A 94 13.52 -15.57 19.92
N PHE A 95 13.72 -14.35 20.43
CA PHE A 95 14.68 -13.39 19.91
C PHE A 95 16.09 -13.66 20.46
N THR A 96 17.06 -13.80 19.56
CA THR A 96 18.47 -14.10 19.86
C THR A 96 19.42 -12.97 19.42
N GLY A 97 18.89 -11.82 19.03
CA GLY A 97 19.70 -10.68 18.58
C GLY A 97 20.47 -11.00 17.30
N LYS A 98 21.80 -11.02 17.37
CA LYS A 98 22.67 -11.32 16.22
C LYS A 98 23.17 -12.76 16.22
N GLU A 99 22.85 -13.54 17.24
CA GLU A 99 23.24 -14.93 17.36
C GLU A 99 22.31 -15.79 16.51
N THR A 100 22.89 -16.70 15.72
CA THR A 100 22.10 -17.70 15.01
C THR A 100 21.78 -18.82 16.01
N PRO A 101 20.50 -19.11 16.28
CA PRO A 101 20.14 -20.13 17.27
C PRO A 101 20.58 -21.52 16.81
N ASP A 102 21.13 -22.30 17.73
CA ASP A 102 21.50 -23.71 17.51
C ASP A 102 20.27 -24.62 17.71
N VAL A 103 19.37 -24.58 16.73
CA VAL A 103 18.15 -25.40 16.65
C VAL A 103 17.84 -25.75 15.19
N ALA A 104 17.04 -26.78 14.98
CA ALA A 104 16.47 -27.17 13.69
C ALA A 104 14.94 -27.09 13.70
N VAL A 105 14.35 -26.84 12.52
CA VAL A 105 12.89 -26.96 12.35
C VAL A 105 12.46 -28.40 12.64
N GLY A 106 11.43 -28.56 13.48
CA GLY A 106 10.98 -29.85 13.99
C GLY A 106 11.64 -30.29 15.30
N ASP A 107 12.50 -29.47 15.89
CA ASP A 107 12.99 -29.71 17.25
C ASP A 107 11.90 -29.42 18.28
N SER A 108 11.72 -30.33 19.24
CA SER A 108 11.00 -30.08 20.49
C SER A 108 11.94 -29.41 21.46
N VAL A 109 11.54 -28.25 21.96
CA VAL A 109 12.32 -27.47 22.90
C VAL A 109 11.54 -27.15 24.16
N THR A 110 12.25 -26.88 25.24
CA THR A 110 11.74 -26.09 26.37
C THR A 110 12.51 -24.79 26.44
N VAL A 111 11.80 -23.66 26.44
CA VAL A 111 12.39 -22.31 26.42
C VAL A 111 12.14 -21.61 27.75
N THR A 112 13.18 -20.98 28.28
CA THR A 112 13.13 -20.11 29.46
C THR A 112 13.55 -18.72 29.04
N GLY A 113 12.77 -17.68 29.29
CA GLY A 113 13.06 -16.34 28.80
C GLY A 113 12.18 -15.28 29.41
N LYS A 114 12.50 -14.01 29.12
CA LYS A 114 11.68 -12.87 29.54
C LYS A 114 10.67 -12.53 28.46
N VAL A 115 9.39 -12.46 28.82
CA VAL A 115 8.32 -12.03 27.92
C VAL A 115 8.42 -10.52 27.70
N THR A 116 8.40 -10.08 26.45
CA THR A 116 8.55 -8.68 26.05
C THR A 116 7.60 -8.33 24.91
N GLU A 117 7.06 -7.11 24.94
CA GLU A 117 6.35 -6.50 23.82
C GLU A 117 7.33 -5.73 22.96
N TYR A 118 7.61 -6.23 21.76
CA TYR A 118 8.40 -5.52 20.77
C TYR A 118 7.49 -4.68 19.88
N TYR A 119 7.83 -3.40 19.68
CA TYR A 119 7.15 -2.55 18.71
C TYR A 119 8.07 -2.33 17.52
N PRO A 120 7.85 -3.01 16.38
CA PRO A 120 8.60 -2.74 15.16
C PRO A 120 8.50 -1.24 14.82
N GLY A 121 9.63 -0.62 14.46
CA GLY A 121 9.68 0.83 14.19
C GLY A 121 9.61 1.74 15.43
N GLY A 122 9.45 1.17 16.63
CA GLY A 122 9.36 1.89 17.90
C GLY A 122 7.92 2.18 18.32
N LYS A 123 7.71 2.33 19.63
CA LYS A 123 6.37 2.48 20.23
C LYS A 123 5.57 3.66 19.66
N ASP A 124 6.25 4.75 19.29
CA ASP A 124 5.61 5.96 18.77
C ASP A 124 5.17 5.85 17.31
N ALA A 125 5.60 4.81 16.58
CA ALA A 125 5.19 4.55 15.19
C ALA A 125 3.70 4.16 15.06
N GLY A 126 3.05 3.79 16.16
CA GLY A 126 1.63 3.39 16.16
C GLY A 126 1.34 2.05 15.49
N LEU A 127 2.37 1.23 15.29
CA LEU A 127 2.30 -0.12 14.77
C LEU A 127 1.80 -1.13 15.85
N GLN A 128 1.45 -2.35 15.43
CA GLN A 128 1.14 -3.44 16.38
C GLN A 128 2.40 -3.84 17.18
N SER A 129 2.21 -4.33 18.40
CA SER A 129 3.26 -5.04 19.13
C SER A 129 3.41 -6.46 18.59
N VAL A 130 4.53 -7.08 18.95
CA VAL A 130 4.77 -8.52 18.80
C VAL A 130 5.24 -9.05 20.16
N THR A 131 4.60 -10.11 20.64
CA THR A 131 4.99 -10.79 21.88
C THR A 131 6.18 -11.72 21.59
N GLU A 132 7.30 -11.51 22.28
CA GLU A 132 8.52 -12.30 22.10
C GLU A 132 9.19 -12.70 23.43
N LEU A 133 10.02 -13.75 23.37
CA LEU A 133 10.93 -14.11 24.45
C LEU A 133 12.33 -13.55 24.17
N THR A 134 12.87 -12.82 25.14
CA THR A 134 14.23 -12.25 25.09
C THR A 134 15.10 -12.81 26.23
N GLY A 135 16.42 -12.76 26.06
CA GLY A 135 17.38 -13.29 27.05
C GLY A 135 17.06 -14.75 27.41
N ALA A 136 16.80 -15.54 26.36
CA ALA A 136 16.26 -16.87 26.46
C ALA A 136 17.35 -17.94 26.43
N ASP A 137 17.12 -18.99 27.20
CA ASP A 137 17.86 -20.25 27.22
C ASP A 137 16.90 -21.36 26.75
N TRP A 138 17.40 -22.37 26.04
CA TRP A 138 16.57 -23.48 25.57
C TRP A 138 17.29 -24.82 25.62
N ASP A 139 16.52 -25.87 25.85
CA ASP A 139 16.96 -27.26 25.76
C ASP A 139 16.24 -27.96 24.61
N VAL A 140 16.98 -28.66 23.74
CA VAL A 140 16.41 -29.52 22.69
C VAL A 140 16.15 -30.90 23.30
N LEU A 141 14.90 -31.31 23.31
CA LEU A 141 14.43 -32.58 23.91
C LEU A 141 14.34 -33.70 22.88
N ALA A 142 13.98 -33.37 21.64
CA ALA A 142 13.86 -34.29 20.53
C ALA A 142 13.95 -33.52 19.20
N SER A 143 14.28 -34.23 18.10
CA SER A 143 14.42 -33.64 16.77
C SER A 143 13.62 -34.40 15.71
N GLY A 144 13.31 -33.72 14.60
CA GLY A 144 12.65 -34.33 13.44
C GLY A 144 11.16 -34.64 13.65
N LEU A 145 10.50 -33.93 14.56
CA LEU A 145 9.08 -34.09 14.83
C LEU A 145 8.22 -33.40 13.75
N PRO A 146 6.98 -33.88 13.50
CA PRO A 146 6.06 -33.21 12.61
C PRO A 146 5.70 -31.82 13.13
N LEU A 147 5.58 -30.85 12.22
CA LEU A 147 5.17 -29.49 12.56
C LEU A 147 3.65 -29.42 12.81
N PRO A 148 3.18 -28.54 13.71
CA PRO A 148 1.77 -28.20 13.82
C PRO A 148 1.17 -27.80 12.45
N ALA A 149 -0.05 -28.25 12.18
CA ALA A 149 -0.73 -27.96 10.92
C ALA A 149 -0.97 -26.44 10.77
N PRO A 150 -0.75 -25.86 9.57
CA PRO A 150 -0.90 -24.43 9.40
C PRO A 150 -2.38 -24.03 9.38
N VAL A 151 -2.71 -22.90 10.02
CA VAL A 151 -4.05 -22.30 9.94
C VAL A 151 -4.27 -21.73 8.55
N LYS A 152 -5.32 -22.20 7.86
CA LYS A 152 -5.65 -21.75 6.50
C LYS A 152 -6.31 -20.37 6.53
N LEU A 153 -5.71 -19.41 5.84
CA LEU A 153 -6.24 -18.06 5.63
C LEU A 153 -7.02 -18.04 4.30
N ASN A 154 -8.32 -17.78 4.37
CA ASN A 154 -9.24 -17.69 3.23
C ASN A 154 -10.47 -16.85 3.61
N ALA A 155 -11.38 -16.64 2.64
CA ALA A 155 -12.59 -15.87 2.84
C ALA A 155 -13.51 -16.34 3.98
N ALA A 156 -13.47 -17.64 4.36
CA ALA A 156 -14.25 -18.16 5.47
C ALA A 156 -13.56 -17.96 6.84
N SER A 157 -12.23 -17.86 6.87
CA SER A 157 -11.47 -17.72 8.12
C SER A 157 -11.08 -16.27 8.46
N ILE A 158 -11.22 -15.33 7.52
CA ILE A 158 -10.94 -13.91 7.71
C ILE A 158 -12.27 -13.14 7.77
N PRO A 159 -12.62 -12.50 8.92
CA PRO A 159 -13.81 -11.67 9.03
C PRO A 159 -13.82 -10.46 8.08
N ALA A 160 -15.02 -10.04 7.66
CA ALA A 160 -15.19 -8.89 6.78
C ALA A 160 -14.96 -7.54 7.47
N ARG A 161 -15.20 -7.42 8.78
CA ARG A 161 -14.88 -6.19 9.51
C ARG A 161 -13.38 -6.16 9.76
N TYR A 162 -12.73 -5.04 9.46
CA TYR A 162 -11.29 -4.98 9.55
C TYR A 162 -10.79 -4.95 11.00
N ALA A 163 -11.14 -3.92 11.77
CA ALA A 163 -10.63 -3.74 13.13
C ALA A 163 -11.74 -3.29 14.10
N PRO A 164 -11.61 -3.60 15.41
CA PRO A 164 -12.43 -2.95 16.42
C PRO A 164 -12.13 -1.45 16.45
N SER A 165 -13.10 -0.65 16.91
CA SER A 165 -12.88 0.79 17.11
C SER A 165 -12.70 1.11 18.58
N ALA A 166 -11.73 1.97 18.88
CA ALA A 166 -11.53 2.61 20.17
C ALA A 166 -11.67 4.15 20.05
N GLY A 167 -12.42 4.63 19.05
CA GLY A 167 -12.61 6.08 18.83
C GLY A 167 -11.33 6.84 18.48
N GLY A 168 -10.36 6.18 17.84
CA GLY A 168 -9.02 6.72 17.55
C GLY A 168 -8.00 6.43 18.65
N GLY A 169 -8.42 5.83 19.77
CA GLY A 169 -7.54 5.35 20.83
C GLY A 169 -6.90 3.99 20.52
N SER A 170 -6.04 3.53 21.44
CA SER A 170 -5.38 2.23 21.35
C SER A 170 -6.39 1.09 21.54
N ILE A 171 -6.28 0.03 20.72
CA ILE A 171 -7.05 -1.21 20.85
C ILE A 171 -6.31 -2.30 21.64
N GLU A 172 -5.12 -2.01 22.17
CA GLU A 172 -4.26 -3.01 22.81
C GLU A 172 -4.90 -3.70 24.01
N SER A 173 -5.68 -2.95 24.79
CA SER A 173 -6.39 -3.46 25.98
C SER A 173 -7.73 -4.12 25.67
N LEU A 174 -8.18 -4.08 24.41
CA LEU A 174 -9.44 -4.71 24.03
C LEU A 174 -9.27 -6.23 23.90
N PRO A 175 -10.19 -7.03 24.44
CA PRO A 175 -10.21 -8.46 24.18
C PRO A 175 -10.30 -8.74 22.68
N LEU A 176 -9.47 -9.66 22.21
CA LEU A 176 -9.48 -10.09 20.81
C LEU A 176 -10.82 -10.74 20.49
N ARG A 177 -11.38 -10.37 19.33
CA ARG A 177 -12.57 -11.03 18.76
C ARG A 177 -12.27 -11.55 17.36
N PRO A 178 -11.49 -12.65 17.23
CA PRO A 178 -10.99 -13.18 15.95
C PRO A 178 -12.07 -13.62 14.96
N ARG A 179 -13.27 -13.91 15.46
CA ARG A 179 -14.44 -14.23 14.61
C ARG A 179 -15.18 -12.99 14.10
N SER A 180 -14.88 -11.81 14.64
CA SER A 180 -15.55 -10.55 14.33
C SER A 180 -14.67 -9.60 13.53
N TYR A 181 -13.35 -9.57 13.78
CA TYR A 181 -12.43 -8.63 13.15
C TYR A 181 -11.22 -9.32 12.55
N ALA A 182 -10.83 -8.93 11.33
CA ALA A 182 -9.64 -9.44 10.66
C ALA A 182 -8.35 -9.12 11.42
N LEU A 183 -8.22 -7.91 11.97
CA LEU A 183 -7.05 -7.51 12.73
C LEU A 183 -6.90 -8.33 14.02
N ASP A 184 -8.00 -8.63 14.72
CA ASP A 184 -7.96 -9.52 15.89
C ASP A 184 -7.69 -10.97 15.48
N ARG A 185 -8.09 -11.37 14.27
CA ARG A 185 -7.81 -12.71 13.73
C ARG A 185 -6.34 -12.91 13.41
N PHE A 186 -5.68 -11.89 12.86
CA PHE A 186 -4.25 -11.96 12.61
C PHE A 186 -3.46 -11.93 13.90
N GLU A 187 -3.87 -11.10 14.87
CA GLU A 187 -3.27 -11.07 16.20
C GLU A 187 -3.35 -12.42 16.91
N SER A 188 -4.52 -13.06 16.90
CA SER A 188 -4.70 -14.39 17.53
C SER A 188 -3.93 -15.51 16.82
N LEU A 189 -3.18 -15.20 15.75
CA LEU A 189 -2.35 -16.12 14.99
C LEU A 189 -0.88 -15.68 15.01
N GLU A 190 -0.51 -14.68 15.81
CA GLU A 190 0.86 -14.18 15.91
C GLU A 190 1.86 -15.32 16.13
N GLY A 191 2.88 -15.41 15.28
CA GLY A 191 3.90 -16.45 15.29
C GLY A 191 3.43 -17.83 14.81
N MET A 192 2.12 -18.09 14.72
CA MET A 192 1.60 -19.40 14.35
C MET A 192 1.86 -19.69 12.88
N ARG A 193 2.05 -20.96 12.55
CA ARG A 193 2.09 -21.39 11.16
C ARG A 193 0.74 -21.10 10.51
N VAL A 194 0.73 -20.27 9.47
CA VAL A 194 -0.44 -19.99 8.64
C VAL A 194 -0.17 -20.38 7.19
N SER A 195 -1.23 -20.50 6.39
CA SER A 195 -1.08 -20.72 4.95
C SER A 195 -2.13 -20.04 4.11
N VAL A 196 -1.73 -19.63 2.91
CA VAL A 196 -2.62 -19.30 1.80
C VAL A 196 -2.37 -20.28 0.65
N THR A 197 -3.39 -20.57 -0.14
CA THR A 197 -3.30 -21.50 -1.26
C THR A 197 -3.80 -20.81 -2.51
N ASP A 198 -3.06 -20.93 -3.61
CA ASP A 198 -3.46 -20.38 -4.91
C ASP A 198 -3.82 -18.88 -4.83
N ALA A 199 -3.03 -18.12 -4.09
CA ALA A 199 -3.34 -16.75 -3.68
C ALA A 199 -3.00 -15.73 -4.78
N PRO A 200 -3.96 -14.92 -5.27
CA PRO A 200 -3.66 -13.87 -6.23
C PRO A 200 -2.71 -12.82 -5.65
N VAL A 201 -1.78 -12.36 -6.49
CA VAL A 201 -0.87 -11.25 -6.20
C VAL A 201 -1.63 -9.94 -6.45
N VAL A 202 -1.70 -9.11 -5.41
CA VAL A 202 -2.45 -7.84 -5.40
C VAL A 202 -1.55 -6.62 -5.13
N GLY A 203 -0.29 -6.87 -4.78
CA GLY A 203 0.79 -5.88 -4.83
C GLY A 203 2.04 -6.53 -5.40
N PRO A 204 2.72 -5.89 -6.37
CA PRO A 204 3.85 -6.50 -7.06
C PRO A 204 5.04 -6.70 -6.13
N THR A 205 5.99 -7.53 -6.56
CA THR A 205 7.25 -7.71 -5.83
C THR A 205 8.02 -6.40 -5.77
N ASN A 206 8.38 -5.96 -4.56
CA ASN A 206 9.16 -4.74 -4.35
C ASN A 206 10.67 -5.01 -4.22
N THR A 207 11.47 -3.94 -4.13
CA THR A 207 12.93 -4.02 -3.96
C THR A 207 13.38 -4.62 -2.62
N HIS A 208 12.48 -4.68 -1.63
CA HIS A 208 12.69 -5.33 -0.34
C HIS A 208 12.40 -6.84 -0.38
N ARG A 209 12.06 -7.39 -1.56
CA ARG A 209 11.75 -8.82 -1.76
C ARG A 209 10.51 -9.25 -0.99
N GLU A 210 9.49 -8.40 -1.06
CA GLU A 210 8.18 -8.61 -0.47
C GLU A 210 7.13 -8.48 -1.57
N LEU A 211 6.01 -9.17 -1.43
CA LEU A 211 4.83 -8.96 -2.26
C LEU A 211 3.56 -9.08 -1.42
N TRP A 212 2.43 -8.66 -1.98
CA TRP A 212 1.13 -8.79 -1.32
C TRP A 212 0.23 -9.76 -2.07
N VAL A 213 -0.43 -10.65 -1.32
CA VAL A 213 -1.48 -11.53 -1.84
C VAL A 213 -2.82 -11.25 -1.14
N THR A 214 -3.90 -11.77 -1.72
CA THR A 214 -5.20 -11.79 -1.06
C THR A 214 -5.69 -13.21 -0.77
N ALA A 215 -6.21 -13.42 0.43
CA ALA A 215 -6.96 -14.61 0.83
C ALA A 215 -8.47 -14.49 0.53
N GLN A 216 -8.91 -13.35 -0.02
CA GLN A 216 -10.30 -13.06 -0.41
C GLN A 216 -10.33 -12.58 -1.87
N PRO A 217 -10.16 -13.49 -2.85
CA PRO A 217 -9.91 -13.15 -4.25
C PRO A 217 -11.06 -12.40 -4.96
N ASP A 218 -12.29 -12.52 -4.45
CA ASP A 218 -13.47 -11.88 -5.03
C ASP A 218 -13.82 -10.54 -4.36
N HIS A 219 -13.17 -10.19 -3.24
CA HIS A 219 -13.44 -8.96 -2.50
C HIS A 219 -12.77 -7.76 -3.17
N HIS A 220 -13.57 -6.81 -3.65
CA HIS A 220 -13.10 -5.58 -4.32
C HIS A 220 -12.10 -5.82 -5.48
N ARG A 221 -12.27 -6.90 -6.23
CA ARG A 221 -11.37 -7.25 -7.33
C ARG A 221 -11.35 -6.16 -8.42
N THR A 222 -10.16 -5.72 -8.81
CA THR A 222 -9.98 -4.78 -9.94
C THR A 222 -10.05 -5.50 -11.28
N ALA A 223 -10.19 -4.76 -12.38
CA ALA A 223 -10.26 -5.33 -13.73
C ALA A 223 -9.01 -6.17 -14.09
N ARG A 224 -7.86 -5.85 -13.47
CA ARG A 224 -6.56 -6.47 -13.75
C ARG A 224 -6.04 -7.34 -12.60
N GLY A 225 -6.91 -7.65 -11.63
CA GLY A 225 -6.65 -8.66 -10.60
C GLY A 225 -6.07 -8.15 -9.28
N GLY A 226 -5.99 -6.83 -9.09
CA GLY A 226 -5.68 -6.20 -7.82
C GLY A 226 -6.89 -6.17 -6.87
N THR A 227 -6.75 -5.42 -5.76
CA THR A 227 -7.78 -5.30 -4.72
C THR A 227 -8.03 -3.82 -4.43
N LEU A 228 -9.16 -3.31 -4.91
CA LEU A 228 -9.52 -1.89 -4.89
C LEU A 228 -9.81 -1.40 -3.47
N TYR A 229 -9.18 -0.31 -3.06
CA TYR A 229 -9.51 0.40 -1.83
C TYR A 229 -10.50 1.53 -2.13
N SER A 230 -11.78 1.29 -1.79
CA SER A 230 -12.89 2.16 -2.20
C SER A 230 -13.51 2.97 -1.07
N SER A 231 -13.18 2.68 0.19
CA SER A 231 -13.62 3.46 1.36
C SER A 231 -12.78 3.16 2.59
N TYR A 232 -12.69 4.12 3.53
CA TYR A 232 -12.02 3.89 4.82
C TYR A 232 -12.66 2.79 5.68
N GLY A 233 -13.94 2.44 5.44
CA GLY A 233 -14.66 1.43 6.22
C GLY A 233 -14.38 0.00 5.80
N ASP A 234 -13.79 -0.21 4.62
CA ASP A 234 -13.46 -1.52 4.08
C ASP A 234 -12.06 -1.50 3.47
N PRO A 235 -11.02 -1.54 4.32
CA PRO A 235 -9.63 -1.60 3.89
C PRO A 235 -9.23 -3.04 3.60
N ASN A 236 -10.02 -3.78 2.81
CA ASN A 236 -9.70 -5.09 2.25
C ASN A 236 -9.02 -6.07 3.23
N PRO A 237 -9.79 -6.73 4.12
CA PRO A 237 -9.23 -7.53 5.21
C PRO A 237 -8.43 -8.76 4.77
N GLY A 238 -8.65 -9.26 3.54
CA GLY A 238 -7.94 -10.44 3.02
C GLY A 238 -6.49 -10.22 2.60
N ARG A 239 -5.95 -8.99 2.66
CA ARG A 239 -4.56 -8.70 2.24
C ARG A 239 -3.55 -9.26 3.23
N ILE A 240 -2.54 -9.95 2.70
CA ILE A 240 -1.46 -10.56 3.49
C ILE A 240 -0.14 -10.29 2.78
N LYS A 241 0.86 -9.79 3.52
CA LYS A 241 2.21 -9.61 3.01
C LYS A 241 2.96 -10.94 3.02
N VAL A 242 3.84 -11.16 2.06
CA VAL A 242 4.67 -12.36 1.97
C VAL A 242 6.12 -11.96 1.84
N THR A 243 6.95 -12.52 2.71
CA THR A 243 8.41 -12.51 2.66
C THR A 243 8.91 -13.96 2.68
N SER A 244 10.22 -14.18 2.65
CA SER A 244 10.79 -15.54 2.64
C SER A 244 11.87 -15.73 3.70
N LEU A 245 11.77 -16.83 4.43
CA LEU A 245 12.84 -17.40 5.26
C LEU A 245 13.58 -18.53 4.54
N ILE A 246 13.20 -18.88 3.31
CA ILE A 246 13.86 -19.94 2.54
C ILE A 246 15.30 -19.50 2.31
N PRO A 247 16.29 -20.27 2.81
CA PRO A 247 17.69 -19.93 2.63
C PRO A 247 18.02 -19.85 1.15
N PRO A 248 19.00 -19.03 0.79
CA PRO A 248 19.41 -18.97 -0.59
C PRO A 248 20.08 -20.27 -1.01
N PRO A 249 20.14 -20.55 -2.33
CA PRO A 249 20.99 -21.60 -2.85
C PRO A 249 22.42 -21.45 -2.33
N ALA A 250 23.10 -22.58 -2.08
CA ALA A 250 24.50 -22.56 -1.69
C ALA A 250 25.35 -21.80 -2.72
N ALA A 251 26.35 -21.06 -2.25
CA ALA A 251 27.30 -20.36 -3.11
C ALA A 251 27.95 -21.36 -4.09
N GLY A 252 27.99 -21.01 -5.38
CA GLY A 252 28.53 -21.89 -6.44
C GLY A 252 27.51 -22.84 -7.09
N SER A 253 26.23 -22.78 -6.71
CA SER A 253 25.14 -23.54 -7.36
C SER A 253 24.77 -23.06 -8.76
N GLY A 254 25.44 -22.02 -9.28
CA GLY A 254 25.17 -21.45 -10.61
C GLY A 254 23.88 -20.63 -10.68
N THR A 255 23.17 -20.41 -9.57
CA THR A 255 22.00 -19.53 -9.51
C THR A 255 22.44 -18.07 -9.46
N ALA A 256 21.88 -17.23 -10.33
CA ALA A 256 22.24 -15.82 -10.44
C ALA A 256 21.80 -14.95 -9.23
N ASP A 257 20.80 -15.39 -8.45
CA ASP A 257 20.31 -14.67 -7.27
C ASP A 257 20.64 -15.43 -5.97
N PRO A 258 21.43 -14.83 -5.06
CA PRO A 258 21.78 -15.40 -3.77
C PRO A 258 20.70 -15.18 -2.69
N GLN A 259 19.46 -14.78 -2.99
CA GLN A 259 18.22 -15.27 -2.33
C GLN A 259 17.05 -15.17 -3.31
N PRO A 260 16.56 -16.28 -3.89
CA PRO A 260 15.46 -16.22 -4.84
C PRO A 260 14.16 -15.91 -4.11
N PHE A 261 13.65 -14.69 -4.29
CA PHE A 261 12.25 -14.35 -4.03
C PHE A 261 11.54 -14.16 -5.38
N PRO A 262 10.31 -14.66 -5.56
CA PRO A 262 9.59 -14.52 -6.82
C PRO A 262 9.39 -13.05 -7.18
N VAL A 263 9.67 -12.73 -8.45
CA VAL A 263 9.22 -11.48 -9.07
C VAL A 263 7.85 -11.74 -9.66
N ALA A 264 6.84 -11.02 -9.18
CA ALA A 264 5.47 -11.14 -9.62
C ALA A 264 4.81 -9.76 -9.77
N ASP A 265 3.91 -9.66 -10.74
CA ASP A 265 3.07 -8.51 -10.99
C ASP A 265 1.65 -8.76 -10.46
N VAL A 266 0.88 -7.68 -10.27
CA VAL A 266 -0.55 -7.77 -9.93
C VAL A 266 -1.29 -8.59 -10.99
N GLY A 267 -2.25 -9.41 -10.55
CA GLY A 267 -3.04 -10.28 -11.42
C GLY A 267 -2.40 -11.64 -11.70
N GLN A 268 -1.12 -11.83 -11.38
CA GLN A 268 -0.52 -13.16 -11.24
C GLN A 268 -0.95 -13.82 -9.91
N ARG A 269 -0.43 -15.02 -9.65
CA ARG A 269 -0.80 -15.83 -8.48
C ARG A 269 0.37 -16.63 -7.96
N LEU A 270 0.48 -16.75 -6.63
CA LEU A 270 1.27 -17.80 -5.99
C LEU A 270 0.48 -19.11 -5.98
N ALA A 271 0.71 -19.97 -6.98
CA ALA A 271 0.05 -21.27 -7.10
C ALA A 271 0.61 -22.28 -6.10
N GLY A 272 -0.26 -23.15 -5.60
CA GLY A 272 0.06 -24.05 -4.50
C GLY A 272 0.07 -23.33 -3.15
N THR A 273 0.74 -23.93 -2.16
CA THR A 273 0.72 -23.44 -0.78
C THR A 273 1.89 -22.48 -0.53
N THR A 274 1.58 -21.32 0.04
CA THR A 274 2.55 -20.46 0.72
C THR A 274 2.28 -20.54 2.22
N THR A 275 3.29 -20.89 3.01
CA THR A 275 3.14 -21.10 4.46
C THR A 275 4.39 -20.70 5.22
N GLY A 276 4.20 -20.27 6.46
CA GLY A 276 5.22 -19.77 7.37
C GLY A 276 4.57 -19.25 8.66
N PRO A 277 5.36 -18.87 9.67
CA PRO A 277 4.83 -18.13 10.81
C PRO A 277 4.25 -16.79 10.34
N LEU A 278 3.13 -16.39 10.94
CA LEU A 278 2.59 -15.05 10.79
C LEU A 278 3.36 -14.09 11.69
N ASP A 279 3.80 -12.98 11.15
CA ASP A 279 4.65 -12.01 11.83
C ASP A 279 4.15 -10.59 11.54
N TYR A 280 4.77 -9.60 12.18
CA TYR A 280 4.49 -8.20 11.97
C TYR A 280 5.80 -7.40 11.96
N ASP A 281 5.97 -6.49 11.00
CA ASP A 281 7.23 -5.76 10.81
C ASP A 281 7.08 -4.23 10.87
N ASN A 282 8.22 -3.54 10.74
CA ASN A 282 8.36 -2.11 10.93
C ASN A 282 7.79 -1.25 9.81
N TYR A 283 7.23 -1.86 8.75
CA TYR A 283 6.48 -1.18 7.70
C TYR A 283 4.98 -1.53 7.74
N GLY A 284 4.56 -2.27 8.76
CA GLY A 284 3.19 -2.73 8.95
C GLY A 284 2.79 -3.84 7.98
N GLY A 285 1.57 -4.34 8.19
CA GLY A 285 1.01 -5.50 7.52
C GLY A 285 1.42 -6.81 8.19
N TYR A 286 0.42 -7.63 8.51
CA TYR A 286 0.69 -9.01 8.89
C TYR A 286 1.30 -9.78 7.73
N THR A 287 2.35 -10.52 8.04
CA THR A 287 3.32 -11.05 7.08
C THR A 287 3.50 -12.53 7.26
N ILE A 288 3.37 -13.30 6.19
CA ILE A 288 3.83 -14.70 6.18
C ILE A 288 5.33 -14.70 5.91
N GLN A 289 6.12 -15.07 6.91
CA GLN A 289 7.55 -15.31 6.77
C GLN A 289 7.75 -16.70 6.13
N ALA A 290 7.65 -16.80 4.81
CA ALA A 290 7.43 -18.08 4.14
C ALA A 290 8.61 -19.07 4.34
N THR A 291 8.29 -20.26 4.84
CA THR A 291 9.19 -21.43 4.87
C THR A 291 8.90 -22.41 3.73
N GLN A 292 7.73 -22.27 3.11
CA GLN A 292 7.39 -22.83 1.82
C GLN A 292 6.64 -21.76 1.03
N LEU A 293 7.01 -21.59 -0.24
CA LEU A 293 6.47 -20.55 -1.10
C LEU A 293 5.78 -21.15 -2.32
N GLY A 294 4.62 -20.60 -2.66
CA GLY A 294 3.94 -20.94 -3.90
C GLY A 294 4.75 -20.51 -5.12
N THR A 295 4.44 -21.09 -6.28
CA THR A 295 5.10 -20.73 -7.55
C THR A 295 4.31 -19.65 -8.27
N VAL A 296 4.99 -18.62 -8.78
CA VAL A 296 4.33 -17.60 -9.61
C VAL A 296 3.78 -18.25 -10.88
N THR A 297 2.47 -18.08 -11.10
CA THR A 297 1.77 -18.52 -12.31
C THR A 297 0.84 -17.42 -12.81
N GLY A 298 0.34 -17.60 -14.03
CA GLY A 298 -0.45 -16.57 -14.71
C GLY A 298 0.42 -15.63 -15.51
N ARG A 299 -0.22 -14.85 -16.37
CA ARG A 299 0.45 -13.90 -17.27
C ARG A 299 0.40 -12.52 -16.64
N SER A 300 1.55 -11.85 -16.60
CA SER A 300 1.61 -10.43 -16.26
C SER A 300 0.68 -9.62 -17.20
N PRO A 301 -0.16 -8.72 -16.66
CA PRO A 301 -1.01 -7.86 -17.48
C PRO A 301 -0.19 -7.06 -18.49
N ALA A 302 -0.64 -6.95 -19.74
CA ALA A 302 0.12 -6.17 -20.73
C ALA A 302 0.06 -4.66 -20.39
N PRO A 303 1.18 -3.92 -20.39
CA PRO A 303 1.16 -2.48 -20.17
C PRO A 303 0.25 -1.79 -21.18
N GLU A 304 -0.62 -0.92 -20.67
CA GLU A 304 -1.67 -0.30 -21.47
C GLU A 304 -1.15 0.78 -22.39
N THR A 305 -1.98 1.17 -23.35
CA THR A 305 -1.70 2.28 -24.25
C THR A 305 -3.02 2.93 -24.58
N THR A 306 -3.08 4.24 -24.39
CA THR A 306 -4.27 5.01 -24.69
C THR A 306 -4.29 5.44 -26.16
N ARG A 307 -5.44 5.85 -26.66
CA ARG A 307 -5.59 6.31 -28.05
C ARG A 307 -4.90 7.66 -28.29
N LYS A 308 -4.59 7.98 -29.54
CA LYS A 308 -4.18 9.35 -29.90
C LYS A 308 -5.36 10.33 -29.81
N GLN A 309 -5.08 11.57 -29.43
CA GLN A 309 -6.00 12.70 -29.53
C GLN A 309 -6.30 13.07 -30.98
N ARG A 310 -7.55 13.45 -31.25
CA ARG A 310 -7.97 13.91 -32.57
C ARG A 310 -7.45 15.32 -32.87
N ALA A 311 -7.66 15.80 -34.10
CA ALA A 311 -7.26 17.14 -34.50
C ALA A 311 -8.04 18.26 -33.77
N ASP A 312 -9.26 17.96 -33.31
CA ASP A 312 -10.17 18.85 -32.59
C ASP A 312 -10.20 18.61 -31.07
N GLU A 313 -9.41 17.66 -30.56
CA GLU A 313 -9.29 17.35 -29.14
C GLU A 313 -7.97 17.88 -28.59
N LEU A 314 -7.98 18.44 -27.39
CA LEU A 314 -6.80 18.75 -26.60
C LEU A 314 -6.54 17.60 -25.61
N ALA A 315 -5.35 16.99 -25.66
CA ALA A 315 -4.92 16.03 -24.66
C ALA A 315 -4.13 16.70 -23.53
N VAL A 316 -4.59 16.53 -22.29
CA VAL A 316 -3.86 16.89 -21.07
C VAL A 316 -3.55 15.60 -20.32
N ALA A 317 -2.32 15.44 -19.83
CA ALA A 317 -1.93 14.31 -18.99
C ALA A 317 -1.39 14.79 -17.64
N THR A 318 -1.40 13.90 -16.64
CA THR A 318 -0.69 14.08 -15.37
C THR A 318 0.26 12.89 -15.18
N TYR A 319 1.49 13.13 -14.72
CA TYR A 319 2.48 12.07 -14.55
C TYR A 319 3.53 12.40 -13.49
N ASN A 320 3.39 11.78 -12.33
CA ASN A 320 4.42 11.74 -11.30
C ASN A 320 5.65 10.93 -11.78
N VAL A 321 6.82 11.59 -11.88
CA VAL A 321 8.07 11.00 -12.39
C VAL A 321 9.03 10.51 -11.29
N GLU A 322 8.60 10.55 -10.02
CA GLU A 322 9.26 10.01 -8.84
C GLU A 322 10.71 10.53 -8.64
N ASN A 323 10.85 11.69 -7.99
CA ASN A 323 12.09 12.39 -7.66
C ASN A 323 13.08 12.52 -8.82
N LEU A 324 12.61 12.85 -10.02
CA LEU A 324 13.43 12.84 -11.23
C LEU A 324 14.45 13.97 -11.22
N SER A 325 15.75 13.64 -11.28
CA SER A 325 16.86 14.60 -11.29
C SER A 325 17.96 14.19 -12.27
N PRO A 326 19.01 15.00 -12.51
CA PRO A 326 20.09 14.63 -13.42
C PRO A 326 20.91 13.44 -12.90
N LYS A 327 20.89 13.19 -11.58
CA LYS A 327 21.48 12.02 -10.91
C LYS A 327 20.71 10.73 -11.19
N THR A 328 19.45 10.80 -11.61
CA THR A 328 18.67 9.62 -12.00
C THR A 328 19.27 8.97 -13.26
N PRO A 329 19.42 7.63 -13.31
CA PRO A 329 19.97 6.92 -14.47
C PRO A 329 19.23 7.24 -15.78
N GLN A 330 19.98 7.35 -16.89
CA GLN A 330 19.40 7.64 -18.21
C GLN A 330 18.29 6.65 -18.60
N ALA A 331 18.41 5.38 -18.22
CA ALA A 331 17.40 4.36 -18.50
C ALA A 331 16.00 4.73 -17.94
N LYS A 332 15.90 5.40 -16.78
CA LYS A 332 14.61 5.87 -16.26
C LYS A 332 14.06 7.02 -17.10
N PHE A 333 14.88 7.98 -17.53
CA PHE A 333 14.48 9.02 -18.48
C PHE A 333 13.94 8.43 -19.79
N ASP A 334 14.64 7.43 -20.35
CA ASP A 334 14.22 6.78 -21.60
C ASP A 334 12.90 6.02 -21.44
N ARG A 335 12.67 5.37 -20.29
CA ARG A 335 11.40 4.71 -19.96
C ARG A 335 10.25 5.70 -19.81
N LEU A 336 10.45 6.79 -19.08
CA LEU A 336 9.45 7.85 -18.90
C LEU A 336 9.13 8.53 -20.25
N ALA A 337 10.15 8.83 -21.05
CA ALA A 337 10.00 9.36 -22.40
C ALA A 337 9.21 8.41 -23.32
N SER A 338 9.56 7.13 -23.32
CA SER A 338 8.83 6.10 -24.08
C SER A 338 7.37 5.98 -23.61
N ALA A 339 7.11 6.07 -22.31
CA ALA A 339 5.75 6.11 -21.77
C ALA A 339 4.96 7.31 -22.32
N LEU A 340 5.50 8.53 -22.23
CA LEU A 340 4.87 9.73 -22.78
C LEU A 340 4.56 9.60 -24.28
N VAL A 341 5.50 9.07 -25.07
CA VAL A 341 5.37 9.02 -26.54
C VAL A 341 4.50 7.85 -27.00
N ARG A 342 4.72 6.66 -26.45
CA ARG A 342 4.16 5.40 -26.96
C ARG A 342 2.94 4.93 -26.19
N ARG A 343 2.88 5.19 -24.88
CA ARG A 343 1.78 4.74 -24.00
C ARG A 343 0.71 5.81 -23.85
N LEU A 344 1.11 7.06 -23.66
CA LEU A 344 0.23 8.22 -23.57
C LEU A 344 -0.09 8.90 -24.92
N ALA A 345 0.49 8.37 -26.01
CA ALA A 345 0.32 8.87 -27.37
C ALA A 345 0.72 10.35 -27.58
N ALA A 346 1.74 10.81 -26.86
CA ALA A 346 2.25 12.18 -26.88
C ALA A 346 1.16 13.25 -26.61
N PRO A 347 0.75 13.42 -25.34
CA PRO A 347 -0.23 14.43 -24.93
C PRO A 347 0.15 15.86 -25.39
N ASP A 348 -0.84 16.75 -25.53
CA ASP A 348 -0.54 18.13 -25.96
C ASP A 348 0.00 18.97 -24.79
N VAL A 349 -0.44 18.68 -23.56
CA VAL A 349 0.02 19.26 -22.30
C VAL A 349 0.23 18.13 -21.29
N VAL A 350 1.29 18.18 -20.50
CA VAL A 350 1.56 17.28 -19.37
C VAL A 350 1.78 18.13 -18.13
N ALA A 351 0.97 17.92 -17.10
CA ALA A 351 1.29 18.32 -15.73
C ALA A 351 2.25 17.25 -15.18
N LEU A 352 3.47 17.67 -14.81
CA LEU A 352 4.47 16.81 -14.20
C LEU A 352 4.59 17.14 -12.73
N GLU A 353 4.70 16.10 -11.92
CA GLU A 353 4.95 16.11 -10.49
C GLU A 353 6.32 15.50 -10.23
N GLU A 354 6.86 15.67 -9.01
CA GLU A 354 8.12 15.00 -8.62
C GLU A 354 9.36 15.40 -9.45
N VAL A 355 9.39 16.64 -9.95
CA VAL A 355 10.56 17.21 -10.64
C VAL A 355 11.55 17.81 -9.62
N GLN A 356 12.77 17.27 -9.60
CA GLN A 356 13.85 17.65 -8.70
C GLN A 356 14.82 18.68 -9.31
N ASP A 357 15.69 19.21 -8.44
CA ASP A 357 16.64 20.27 -8.77
C ASP A 357 17.70 19.79 -9.76
N ASP A 358 18.43 20.74 -10.32
CA ASP A 358 19.51 20.50 -11.29
C ASP A 358 20.68 19.71 -10.67
N ASP A 359 20.77 19.67 -9.36
CA ASP A 359 21.75 18.91 -8.59
C ASP A 359 21.08 17.72 -7.84
N GLY A 360 19.76 17.54 -7.96
CA GLY A 360 18.99 16.52 -7.26
C GLY A 360 18.81 16.84 -5.77
N PRO A 361 18.94 15.85 -4.86
CA PRO A 361 18.60 16.06 -3.45
C PRO A 361 19.75 16.65 -2.62
N THR A 362 20.70 17.37 -3.23
CA THR A 362 21.79 17.98 -2.45
C THR A 362 21.29 19.27 -1.82
N ASP A 363 21.48 19.40 -0.51
CA ASP A 363 21.12 20.62 0.21
C ASP A 363 22.20 21.70 0.04
N ASP A 364 22.27 22.32 -1.13
CA ASP A 364 23.29 23.34 -1.50
C ASP A 364 22.70 24.69 -1.98
N GLY A 365 21.38 24.85 -1.88
CA GLY A 365 20.65 26.07 -2.23
C GLY A 365 20.27 26.18 -3.72
N VAL A 366 20.56 25.17 -4.54
CA VAL A 366 20.06 25.10 -5.92
C VAL A 366 18.56 24.81 -5.93
N VAL A 367 17.80 25.68 -6.60
CA VAL A 367 16.33 25.57 -6.75
C VAL A 367 15.89 25.47 -8.20
N THR A 368 16.82 25.47 -9.15
CA THR A 368 16.51 25.40 -10.58
C THR A 368 16.30 23.96 -11.04
N ALA A 369 15.43 23.73 -12.02
CA ALA A 369 15.16 22.39 -12.60
C ALA A 369 15.37 22.32 -14.13
N GLY A 370 16.14 23.26 -14.69
CA GLY A 370 16.31 23.40 -16.14
C GLY A 370 17.10 22.25 -16.79
N VAL A 371 18.09 21.70 -16.11
CA VAL A 371 18.86 20.53 -16.52
C VAL A 371 18.00 19.27 -16.47
N THR A 372 17.24 19.09 -15.39
CA THR A 372 16.30 17.96 -15.23
C THR A 372 15.28 17.92 -16.36
N LEU A 373 14.57 19.04 -16.58
CA LEU A 373 13.52 19.13 -17.59
C LEU A 373 14.07 18.97 -19.00
N ARG A 374 15.23 19.58 -19.29
CA ARG A 374 15.90 19.44 -20.59
C ARG A 374 16.24 17.98 -20.89
N LYS A 375 16.83 17.27 -19.93
CA LYS A 375 17.17 15.84 -20.06
C LYS A 375 15.94 14.99 -20.38
N LEU A 376 14.80 15.25 -19.73
CA LEU A 376 13.53 14.57 -20.04
C LEU A 376 13.01 14.93 -21.44
N THR A 377 12.98 16.21 -21.81
CA THR A 377 12.48 16.61 -23.14
C THR A 377 13.37 16.12 -24.28
N ASP A 378 14.69 16.04 -24.06
CA ASP A 378 15.63 15.47 -25.03
C ASP A 378 15.39 13.97 -25.21
N ALA A 379 15.14 13.24 -24.12
CA ALA A 379 14.77 11.82 -24.17
C ALA A 379 13.41 11.61 -24.89
N VAL A 380 12.41 12.47 -24.65
CA VAL A 380 11.12 12.45 -25.37
C VAL A 380 11.32 12.63 -26.87
N LYS A 381 12.12 13.63 -27.26
CA LYS A 381 12.46 13.87 -28.67
C LYS A 381 13.20 12.66 -29.28
N ALA A 382 14.16 12.09 -28.56
CA ALA A 382 14.89 10.90 -29.00
C ALA A 382 13.98 9.67 -29.17
N ALA A 383 12.93 9.52 -28.34
CA ALA A 383 11.92 8.47 -28.47
C ALA A 383 10.96 8.65 -29.67
N GLY A 384 11.09 9.76 -30.41
CA GLY A 384 10.23 10.14 -31.54
C GLY A 384 9.01 10.96 -31.14
N GLY A 385 9.03 11.55 -29.94
CA GLY A 385 7.99 12.46 -29.45
C GLY A 385 8.13 13.89 -29.96
N PRO A 386 7.20 14.78 -29.58
CA PRO A 386 7.30 16.19 -29.88
C PRO A 386 8.50 16.82 -29.18
N ALA A 387 9.00 17.92 -29.75
CA ALA A 387 9.93 18.81 -29.06
C ALA A 387 9.13 19.64 -28.04
N TYR A 388 8.85 19.03 -26.88
CA TYR A 388 8.13 19.72 -25.81
C TYR A 388 8.89 20.95 -25.33
N GLU A 389 8.16 22.03 -25.14
CA GLU A 389 8.59 23.15 -24.31
C GLU A 389 8.08 22.96 -22.88
N TRP A 390 8.66 23.69 -21.92
CA TRP A 390 8.22 23.62 -20.53
C TRP A 390 8.05 24.99 -19.88
N ARG A 391 7.23 25.03 -18.82
CA ARG A 391 7.09 26.17 -17.91
C ARG A 391 7.03 25.66 -16.46
N GLN A 392 7.70 26.37 -15.58
CA GLN A 392 7.77 26.10 -14.14
C GLN A 392 8.12 27.40 -13.40
N ILE A 393 8.03 27.39 -12.08
CA ILE A 393 8.48 28.48 -11.20
C ILE A 393 9.38 27.87 -10.13
N ASP A 394 10.64 28.32 -10.07
CA ASP A 394 11.60 27.88 -9.07
C ASP A 394 11.04 28.14 -7.65
N PRO A 395 11.08 27.15 -6.75
CA PRO A 395 10.71 27.35 -5.35
C PRO A 395 11.61 28.33 -4.60
N VAL A 396 11.16 28.75 -3.41
CA VAL A 396 12.09 29.27 -2.40
C VAL A 396 12.77 28.08 -1.76
N ASP A 397 14.09 28.18 -1.61
CA ASP A 397 14.92 27.11 -1.04
C ASP A 397 14.41 26.63 0.33
N GLY A 398 14.22 25.31 0.45
CA GLY A 398 13.74 24.63 1.65
C GLY A 398 12.28 24.89 2.02
N GLN A 399 11.50 25.65 1.22
CA GLN A 399 10.12 26.01 1.56
C GLN A 399 9.06 25.12 0.90
N ASP A 400 9.41 24.42 -0.17
CA ASP A 400 8.53 23.46 -0.84
C ASP A 400 8.86 22.05 -0.33
N GLY A 401 7.84 21.26 0.01
CA GLY A 401 8.04 19.93 0.58
C GLY A 401 8.53 18.90 -0.45
N GLY A 402 8.98 17.73 0.01
CA GLY A 402 9.45 16.67 -0.88
C GLY A 402 10.50 15.80 -0.22
N GLN A 403 11.40 15.27 -1.02
CA GLN A 403 12.62 14.62 -0.57
C GLN A 403 13.49 15.62 0.22
N PRO A 404 13.98 15.25 1.42
CA PRO A 404 14.90 16.09 2.18
C PRO A 404 16.11 16.52 1.35
N GLY A 405 16.49 17.80 1.46
CA GLY A 405 17.59 18.41 0.72
C GLY A 405 17.25 18.88 -0.70
N GLY A 406 16.06 18.58 -1.22
CA GLY A 406 15.62 19.02 -2.54
C GLY A 406 14.32 19.84 -2.50
N ASN A 407 14.10 20.63 -3.55
CA ASN A 407 13.00 21.57 -3.72
C ASN A 407 11.98 21.05 -4.75
N ILE A 408 11.38 19.88 -4.52
CA ILE A 408 10.48 19.24 -5.49
C ILE A 408 9.38 20.19 -5.96
N ARG A 409 9.09 20.17 -7.27
CA ARG A 409 8.05 21.04 -7.86
C ARG A 409 7.20 20.32 -8.90
N VAL A 410 6.17 21.04 -9.33
CA VAL A 410 5.40 20.70 -10.53
C VAL A 410 5.89 21.51 -11.73
N ALA A 411 5.69 20.98 -12.94
CA ALA A 411 6.02 21.66 -14.19
C ALA A 411 4.99 21.32 -15.28
N PHE A 412 4.91 22.18 -16.30
CA PHE A 412 4.23 21.84 -17.55
C PHE A 412 5.24 21.41 -18.61
N LEU A 413 4.97 20.32 -19.32
CA LEU A 413 5.47 20.09 -20.68
C LEU A 413 4.33 20.34 -21.67
N PHE A 414 4.61 20.90 -22.84
CA PHE A 414 3.58 21.10 -23.85
C PHE A 414 4.12 21.09 -25.27
N ASN A 415 3.31 20.59 -26.21
CA ASN A 415 3.66 20.50 -27.62
C ASN A 415 3.35 21.84 -28.32
N PRO A 416 4.35 22.64 -28.72
CA PRO A 416 4.13 23.97 -29.29
C PRO A 416 3.46 23.93 -30.68
N GLU A 417 3.45 22.77 -31.35
CA GLU A 417 2.73 22.55 -32.62
C GLU A 417 1.22 22.47 -32.43
N ARG A 418 0.76 22.13 -31.21
CA ARG A 418 -0.65 21.84 -30.89
C ARG A 418 -1.27 22.91 -30.02
N VAL A 419 -0.50 23.43 -29.08
CA VAL A 419 -0.92 24.49 -28.16
C VAL A 419 0.06 25.66 -28.16
N ALA A 420 -0.41 26.82 -27.73
CA ALA A 420 0.43 27.93 -27.34
C ALA A 420 0.21 28.23 -25.87
N PHE A 421 1.30 28.28 -25.09
CA PHE A 421 1.30 28.79 -23.73
C PHE A 421 1.25 30.33 -23.77
N LYS A 422 0.35 30.94 -23.01
CA LYS A 422 0.28 32.40 -22.89
C LYS A 422 1.19 32.83 -21.75
N ASP A 423 2.39 33.28 -22.07
CA ASP A 423 3.30 33.87 -21.09
C ASP A 423 2.79 35.25 -20.64
N ILE A 424 2.59 35.42 -19.33
CA ILE A 424 2.23 36.69 -18.69
C ILE A 424 3.20 36.89 -17.52
N ALA A 425 4.01 37.95 -17.60
CA ALA A 425 5.03 38.26 -16.62
C ALA A 425 4.46 38.53 -15.22
N GLY A 426 5.29 38.38 -14.18
CA GLY A 426 4.95 38.68 -12.79
C GLY A 426 4.66 37.45 -11.92
N GLY A 427 4.82 36.23 -12.45
CA GLY A 427 4.82 35.01 -11.65
C GLY A 427 6.20 34.73 -11.07
N ASP A 428 6.25 34.50 -9.75
CA ASP A 428 7.45 34.05 -9.02
C ASP A 428 7.03 33.11 -7.88
N ALA A 429 7.99 32.70 -7.05
CA ALA A 429 7.77 31.73 -5.97
C ALA A 429 6.76 32.19 -4.90
N THR A 430 6.61 33.51 -4.71
CA THR A 430 5.89 34.16 -3.60
C THR A 430 4.72 35.04 -4.05
N THR A 431 4.64 35.38 -5.34
CA THR A 431 3.57 36.24 -5.85
C THR A 431 2.32 35.41 -6.18
N PRO A 432 1.18 35.64 -5.50
CA PRO A 432 -0.06 34.95 -5.81
C PRO A 432 -0.62 35.36 -7.17
N VAL A 433 -0.94 34.37 -8.00
CA VAL A 433 -1.69 34.58 -9.24
C VAL A 433 -3.13 35.00 -8.94
N ARG A 434 -3.63 35.97 -9.72
CA ARG A 434 -5.01 36.47 -9.62
C ARG A 434 -5.75 36.21 -10.92
N VAL A 435 -7.06 36.01 -10.81
CA VAL A 435 -7.96 35.98 -11.96
C VAL A 435 -8.34 37.41 -12.32
N LEU A 436 -8.20 37.75 -13.60
CA LEU A 436 -8.58 39.05 -14.16
C LEU A 436 -9.65 38.86 -15.24
N ALA A 437 -10.43 39.90 -15.47
CA ALA A 437 -11.36 39.97 -16.60
C ALA A 437 -10.67 40.61 -17.81
N ASP A 438 -10.81 39.97 -18.96
CA ASP A 438 -10.32 40.46 -20.25
C ASP A 438 -11.42 40.26 -21.30
N HIS A 439 -12.09 41.36 -21.67
CA HIS A 439 -13.23 41.39 -22.57
C HIS A 439 -14.34 40.36 -22.24
N GLY A 440 -14.69 40.24 -20.95
CA GLY A 440 -15.73 39.32 -20.48
C GLY A 440 -15.32 37.85 -20.41
N LYS A 441 -14.03 37.54 -20.64
CA LYS A 441 -13.43 36.22 -20.42
C LYS A 441 -12.39 36.29 -19.31
N ALA A 442 -12.17 35.18 -18.62
CA ALA A 442 -11.11 35.09 -17.61
C ALA A 442 -9.72 35.13 -18.27
N THR A 443 -8.74 35.72 -17.59
CA THR A 443 -7.29 35.62 -17.87
C THR A 443 -6.55 35.60 -16.53
N LEU A 444 -5.26 35.29 -16.54
CA LEU A 444 -4.42 35.33 -15.34
C LEU A 444 -3.63 36.64 -15.24
N SER A 445 -3.29 37.07 -14.02
CA SER A 445 -2.35 38.16 -13.77
C SER A 445 -0.90 37.78 -14.07
N ALA A 446 -0.58 36.48 -13.99
CA ALA A 446 0.69 35.87 -14.32
C ALA A 446 0.44 34.46 -14.86
N SER A 447 1.24 34.02 -15.84
CA SER A 447 1.14 32.71 -16.45
C SER A 447 2.54 32.32 -16.95
N PRO A 448 3.20 31.33 -16.35
CA PRO A 448 2.72 30.54 -15.21
C PRO A 448 2.54 31.38 -13.94
N GLY A 449 1.72 30.91 -13.00
CA GLY A 449 1.54 31.55 -11.69
C GLY A 449 1.25 30.54 -10.57
N ARG A 450 1.50 30.91 -9.31
CA ARG A 450 1.25 30.07 -8.13
C ARG A 450 -0.05 30.45 -7.42
N ILE A 451 -0.83 29.45 -6.98
CA ILE A 451 -2.08 29.68 -6.25
C ILE A 451 -1.78 29.92 -4.77
N ALA A 452 -1.93 31.17 -4.32
CA ALA A 452 -1.78 31.57 -2.91
C ALA A 452 -0.50 31.02 -2.23
N PRO A 453 0.70 31.23 -2.79
CA PRO A 453 1.93 30.55 -2.34
C PRO A 453 2.33 30.82 -0.88
N ASP A 454 1.90 31.95 -0.31
CA ASP A 454 2.17 32.33 1.09
C ASP A 454 1.15 31.75 2.09
N ASP A 455 0.11 31.03 1.63
CA ASP A 455 -0.89 30.45 2.54
C ASP A 455 -0.28 29.31 3.38
N PRO A 456 -0.54 29.25 4.70
CA PRO A 456 -0.02 28.20 5.57
C PRO A 456 -0.36 26.77 5.14
N ALA A 457 -1.41 26.58 4.32
CA ALA A 457 -1.73 25.27 3.74
C ALA A 457 -0.58 24.70 2.90
N TRP A 458 0.33 25.53 2.38
CA TRP A 458 1.47 25.11 1.56
C TRP A 458 2.79 24.98 2.31
N ARG A 459 2.79 25.15 3.64
CA ARG A 459 4.01 24.96 4.45
C ARG A 459 4.55 23.54 4.26
N ASP A 460 5.83 23.42 3.95
CA ASP A 460 6.51 22.15 3.67
C ASP A 460 5.77 21.30 2.63
N SER A 461 5.19 21.96 1.62
CA SER A 461 4.44 21.32 0.53
C SER A 461 4.60 22.09 -0.78
N ARG A 462 4.34 21.42 -1.90
CA ARG A 462 4.46 22.00 -3.24
C ARG A 462 3.32 22.99 -3.48
N LYS A 463 3.62 24.12 -4.11
CA LYS A 463 2.60 25.11 -4.48
C LYS A 463 2.07 24.79 -5.88
N PRO A 464 0.76 24.87 -6.13
CA PRO A 464 0.19 24.61 -7.45
C PRO A 464 0.67 25.59 -8.50
N LEU A 465 0.85 25.11 -9.73
CA LEU A 465 1.20 25.91 -10.90
C LEU A 465 0.01 26.00 -11.83
N VAL A 466 -0.46 27.21 -12.12
CA VAL A 466 -1.51 27.43 -13.14
C VAL A 466 -0.93 28.05 -14.40
N GLY A 467 -1.34 27.54 -15.56
CA GLY A 467 -0.99 28.05 -16.87
C GLY A 467 -2.20 28.29 -17.74
N GLN A 468 -2.15 29.33 -18.58
CA GLN A 468 -3.17 29.60 -19.60
C GLN A 468 -2.67 29.14 -20.98
N PHE A 469 -3.41 28.22 -21.58
CA PHE A 469 -3.14 27.67 -22.90
C PHE A 469 -4.19 28.11 -23.92
N SER A 470 -3.79 28.12 -25.19
CA SER A 470 -4.71 28.21 -26.34
C SER A 470 -4.42 27.09 -27.32
N PHE A 471 -5.47 26.53 -27.90
CA PHE A 471 -5.36 25.48 -28.91
C PHE A 471 -5.09 26.11 -30.28
N ARG A 472 -4.06 25.63 -31.00
CA ARG A 472 -3.64 26.23 -32.29
C ARG A 472 -4.75 26.21 -33.34
N ASN A 473 -5.59 25.17 -33.35
CA ASN A 473 -6.72 25.04 -34.27
C ASN A 473 -7.96 25.87 -33.83
N ARG A 474 -7.94 26.47 -32.64
CA ARG A 474 -8.95 27.42 -32.16
C ARG A 474 -8.27 28.62 -31.51
N PRO A 475 -7.62 29.51 -32.29
CA PRO A 475 -6.97 30.70 -31.77
C PRO A 475 -7.96 31.53 -30.93
N GLY A 476 -7.58 31.86 -29.68
CA GLY A 476 -8.44 32.58 -28.74
C GLY A 476 -9.27 31.69 -27.78
N SER A 477 -9.19 30.36 -27.91
CA SER A 477 -9.54 29.45 -26.82
C SER A 477 -8.67 29.74 -25.58
N ARG A 478 -9.24 29.56 -24.39
CA ARG A 478 -8.54 29.76 -23.11
C ARG A 478 -8.79 28.54 -22.25
N VAL A 479 -7.79 27.69 -22.14
CA VAL A 479 -7.80 26.52 -21.26
C VAL A 479 -6.86 26.81 -20.11
N PHE A 480 -7.38 26.75 -18.88
CA PHE A 480 -6.59 26.89 -17.66
C PHE A 480 -6.26 25.50 -17.16
N VAL A 481 -4.97 25.18 -17.08
CA VAL A 481 -4.50 23.93 -16.48
C VAL A 481 -3.84 24.28 -15.15
N VAL A 482 -4.26 23.63 -14.08
CA VAL A 482 -3.63 23.68 -12.76
C VAL A 482 -2.92 22.36 -12.55
N ALA A 483 -1.58 22.41 -12.41
CA ALA A 483 -0.76 21.29 -11.98
C ALA A 483 -0.65 21.33 -10.45
N ASP A 484 -1.08 20.25 -9.79
CA ASP A 484 -1.09 20.12 -8.35
C ASP A 484 -0.18 18.99 -7.88
N HIS A 485 0.37 19.16 -6.67
CA HIS A 485 1.03 18.08 -5.95
C HIS A 485 0.87 18.31 -4.45
N PHE A 486 -0.17 17.75 -3.85
CA PHE A 486 -0.52 18.03 -2.45
C PHE A 486 0.43 17.34 -1.47
N ASN A 487 0.33 17.71 -0.18
CA ASN A 487 1.16 17.11 0.86
C ASN A 487 0.92 15.59 0.94
N SER A 488 2.02 14.84 1.10
CA SER A 488 1.97 13.39 1.14
C SER A 488 1.15 12.88 2.33
N LYS A 489 0.77 11.60 2.26
CA LYS A 489 0.13 10.89 3.39
C LYS A 489 1.11 10.53 4.51
N GLY A 490 2.38 10.97 4.42
CA GLY A 490 3.38 10.75 5.45
C GLY A 490 2.93 11.31 6.81
N GLY A 491 3.15 10.52 7.86
CA GLY A 491 2.68 10.83 9.22
C GLY A 491 1.26 10.37 9.54
N ASP A 492 0.49 9.90 8.55
CA ASP A 492 -0.74 9.14 8.81
C ASP A 492 -0.40 7.77 9.39
N GLN A 493 -1.30 7.24 10.22
CA GLN A 493 -1.15 5.89 10.78
C GLN A 493 -1.56 4.82 9.77
N GLY A 494 -0.87 3.67 9.80
CA GLY A 494 -1.19 2.50 8.97
C GLY A 494 -2.60 1.97 9.21
N LEU A 495 -3.17 1.29 8.23
CA LEU A 495 -4.53 0.74 8.30
C LEU A 495 -4.71 -0.19 9.51
N ASP A 496 -3.68 -0.98 9.77
CA ASP A 496 -3.47 -1.94 10.84
C ASP A 496 -2.88 -1.33 12.11
N SER A 497 -2.87 0.00 12.27
CA SER A 497 -2.37 0.65 13.47
C SER A 497 -3.06 0.11 14.74
N ARG A 498 -2.33 0.08 15.85
CA ARG A 498 -2.94 -0.15 17.17
C ARG A 498 -3.94 0.94 17.58
N PHE A 499 -3.96 2.08 16.88
CA PHE A 499 -4.94 3.13 17.09
C PHE A 499 -6.05 3.02 16.04
N GLN A 500 -7.31 2.85 16.47
CA GLN A 500 -8.42 2.56 15.55
C GLN A 500 -9.66 3.45 15.76
N PRO A 501 -10.20 4.09 14.72
CA PRO A 501 -9.64 4.14 13.36
C PRO A 501 -8.29 4.89 13.31
N PRO A 502 -7.42 4.61 12.32
CA PRO A 502 -6.12 5.25 12.23
C PRO A 502 -6.25 6.76 12.06
N ALA A 503 -5.37 7.51 12.72
CA ALA A 503 -5.27 8.95 12.57
C ALA A 503 -4.73 9.30 11.17
N ARG A 504 -5.43 10.20 10.47
CA ARG A 504 -5.03 10.76 9.17
C ARG A 504 -4.66 12.22 9.31
N THR A 505 -3.58 12.49 10.04
CA THR A 505 -3.19 13.86 10.44
C THR A 505 -2.90 14.75 9.23
N SER A 506 -2.29 14.19 8.19
CA SER A 506 -1.93 14.90 6.96
C SER A 506 -3.16 15.33 6.12
N GLU A 507 -4.33 14.71 6.31
CA GLU A 507 -5.60 15.03 5.61
C GLU A 507 -6.10 16.45 5.93
N THR A 508 -5.75 16.98 7.10
CA THR A 508 -6.10 18.35 7.50
C THR A 508 -5.47 19.38 6.56
N GLN A 509 -4.17 19.21 6.27
CA GLN A 509 -3.45 20.09 5.34
C GLN A 509 -3.98 19.93 3.92
N ARG A 510 -4.15 18.69 3.42
CA ARG A 510 -4.73 18.44 2.08
C ARG A 510 -6.10 19.07 1.91
N THR A 511 -6.94 19.06 2.95
CA THR A 511 -8.26 19.70 2.92
C THR A 511 -8.15 21.22 2.82
N ALA A 512 -7.16 21.83 3.46
CA ALA A 512 -6.89 23.27 3.32
C ALA A 512 -6.37 23.61 1.91
N GLN A 513 -5.44 22.82 1.38
CA GLN A 513 -4.91 22.95 0.02
C GLN A 513 -6.03 22.85 -1.03
N ALA A 514 -6.88 21.82 -0.92
CA ALA A 514 -8.06 21.63 -1.76
C ALA A 514 -9.01 22.85 -1.75
N ARG A 515 -9.15 23.53 -0.61
CA ARG A 515 -10.00 24.72 -0.48
C ARG A 515 -9.44 25.90 -1.27
N LEU A 516 -8.13 26.09 -1.29
CA LEU A 516 -7.46 27.16 -2.03
C LEU A 516 -7.63 26.97 -3.54
N VAL A 517 -7.38 25.75 -4.03
CA VAL A 517 -7.58 25.42 -5.46
C VAL A 517 -9.06 25.57 -5.85
N ASN A 518 -10.00 25.06 -5.05
CA ASN A 518 -11.43 25.26 -5.28
C ASN A 518 -11.83 26.75 -5.35
N THR A 519 -11.27 27.57 -4.46
CA THR A 519 -11.54 29.03 -4.41
C THR A 519 -11.00 29.74 -5.64
N PHE A 520 -9.80 29.36 -6.09
CA PHE A 520 -9.22 29.87 -7.32
C PHE A 520 -10.08 29.53 -8.54
N VAL A 521 -10.51 28.27 -8.67
CA VAL A 521 -11.39 27.84 -9.78
C VAL A 521 -12.76 28.52 -9.72
N LYS A 522 -13.32 28.75 -8.54
CA LYS A 522 -14.54 29.56 -8.37
C LYS A 522 -14.35 30.98 -8.90
N SER A 523 -13.18 31.57 -8.70
CA SER A 523 -12.87 32.93 -9.19
C SER A 523 -12.77 32.97 -10.72
N LEU A 524 -12.18 31.94 -11.35
CA LEU A 524 -12.22 31.76 -12.80
C LEU A 524 -13.67 31.69 -13.31
N LEU A 525 -14.50 30.82 -12.71
CA LEU A 525 -15.88 30.60 -13.13
C LEU A 525 -16.84 31.76 -12.80
N ALA A 526 -16.51 32.59 -11.81
CA ALA A 526 -17.24 33.81 -11.53
C ALA A 526 -16.95 34.91 -12.57
N THR A 527 -15.72 34.94 -13.08
CA THR A 527 -15.29 35.89 -14.13
C THR A 527 -15.76 35.44 -15.51
N ASP A 528 -15.67 34.14 -15.79
CA ASP A 528 -16.11 33.51 -17.03
C ASP A 528 -16.82 32.19 -16.69
N PRO A 529 -18.17 32.16 -16.70
CA PRO A 529 -18.94 30.96 -16.38
C PRO A 529 -18.69 29.75 -17.30
N LYS A 530 -18.01 29.96 -18.44
CA LYS A 530 -17.63 28.97 -19.44
C LYS A 530 -16.11 28.75 -19.51
N ALA A 531 -15.33 29.22 -18.53
CA ALA A 531 -13.90 28.96 -18.48
C ALA A 531 -13.64 27.44 -18.47
N ASP A 532 -12.82 26.98 -19.41
CA ASP A 532 -12.37 25.59 -19.46
C ASP A 532 -11.20 25.41 -18.49
N VAL A 533 -11.48 24.78 -17.35
CA VAL A 533 -10.49 24.51 -16.32
C VAL A 533 -10.25 23.00 -16.20
N VAL A 534 -8.97 22.63 -16.19
CA VAL A 534 -8.47 21.29 -15.85
C VAL A 534 -7.60 21.43 -14.60
N VAL A 535 -7.91 20.65 -13.57
CA VAL A 535 -7.07 20.48 -12.38
C VAL A 535 -6.49 19.08 -12.47
N ALA A 536 -5.17 18.94 -12.51
CA ALA A 536 -4.48 17.68 -12.76
C ALA A 536 -3.28 17.57 -11.83
N GLY A 537 -3.12 16.43 -11.17
CA GLY A 537 -2.02 16.28 -10.22
C GLY A 537 -2.13 15.07 -9.32
N ASP A 538 -1.02 14.75 -8.66
CA ASP A 538 -0.99 13.95 -7.43
C ASP A 538 -1.59 14.75 -6.26
N LEU A 539 -2.86 14.51 -5.96
CA LEU A 539 -3.54 15.17 -4.84
C LEU A 539 -3.33 14.44 -3.51
N ASN A 540 -2.55 13.35 -3.51
CA ASN A 540 -2.19 12.54 -2.34
C ASN A 540 -3.39 12.09 -1.49
N ASP A 541 -4.57 11.97 -2.09
CA ASP A 541 -5.74 11.48 -1.39
C ASP A 541 -6.74 10.79 -2.31
N TYR A 542 -7.66 10.07 -1.68
CA TYR A 542 -8.61 9.24 -2.37
C TYR A 542 -9.78 10.06 -2.94
N GLN A 543 -10.43 9.54 -3.99
CA GLN A 543 -11.65 10.09 -4.60
C GLN A 543 -12.82 10.26 -3.60
N PHE A 544 -12.80 9.51 -2.49
CA PHE A 544 -13.81 9.58 -1.42
C PHE A 544 -13.36 10.41 -0.21
N SER A 545 -12.16 10.99 -0.24
CA SER A 545 -11.59 11.73 0.89
C SER A 545 -12.28 13.07 1.16
N PRO A 546 -12.14 13.63 2.39
CA PRO A 546 -12.55 15.00 2.70
C PRO A 546 -11.89 16.07 1.82
N ALA A 547 -10.64 15.85 1.38
CA ALA A 547 -9.93 16.76 0.49
C ALA A 547 -10.62 16.85 -0.87
N LEU A 548 -10.92 15.72 -1.52
CA LEU A 548 -11.62 15.69 -2.81
C LEU A 548 -13.07 16.20 -2.71
N LYS A 549 -13.75 15.93 -1.60
CA LYS A 549 -15.06 16.54 -1.31
C LYS A 549 -14.98 18.07 -1.22
N THR A 550 -13.91 18.60 -0.63
CA THR A 550 -13.67 20.04 -0.52
C THR A 550 -13.33 20.64 -1.89
N LEU A 551 -12.48 19.96 -2.67
CA LEU A 551 -12.07 20.41 -4.01
C LEU A 551 -13.26 20.49 -4.98
N THR A 552 -14.22 19.59 -4.87
CA THR A 552 -15.42 19.53 -5.72
C THR A 552 -16.61 20.33 -5.16
N GLN A 553 -16.46 20.95 -3.98
CA GLN A 553 -17.56 21.64 -3.29
C GLN A 553 -18.18 22.75 -4.15
N GLY A 554 -19.51 22.74 -4.23
CA GLY A 554 -20.29 23.67 -5.06
C GLY A 554 -20.43 23.23 -6.53
N GLY A 555 -20.00 22.01 -6.88
CA GLY A 555 -20.15 21.45 -8.23
C GLY A 555 -19.33 22.19 -9.29
N VAL A 556 -18.29 22.91 -8.88
CA VAL A 556 -17.44 23.69 -9.79
C VAL A 556 -16.47 22.83 -10.60
N LEU A 557 -16.08 21.69 -10.02
CA LEU A 557 -15.22 20.68 -10.63
C LEU A 557 -15.90 19.32 -10.53
N THR A 558 -15.71 18.48 -11.54
CA THR A 558 -16.02 17.05 -11.49
C THR A 558 -14.73 16.25 -11.51
N ASP A 559 -14.53 15.40 -10.50
CA ASP A 559 -13.45 14.40 -10.49
C ASP A 559 -13.76 13.27 -11.47
N LEU A 560 -12.89 13.09 -12.47
CA LEU A 560 -13.11 12.18 -13.57
C LEU A 560 -12.84 10.72 -13.21
N VAL A 561 -12.07 10.45 -12.14
CA VAL A 561 -11.90 9.09 -11.58
C VAL A 561 -13.27 8.48 -11.27
N ASN A 562 -14.19 9.28 -10.74
CA ASN A 562 -15.54 8.83 -10.39
C ASN A 562 -16.44 8.51 -11.60
N ARG A 563 -15.99 8.80 -12.83
CA ARG A 563 -16.68 8.44 -14.08
C ARG A 563 -16.22 7.10 -14.67
N LEU A 564 -15.08 6.58 -14.22
CA LEU A 564 -14.63 5.25 -14.63
C LEU A 564 -15.49 4.15 -13.98
N PRO A 565 -15.57 2.95 -14.59
CA PRO A 565 -16.02 1.75 -13.91
C PRO A 565 -15.31 1.57 -12.57
N LEU A 566 -16.02 1.10 -11.54
CA LEU A 566 -15.45 1.00 -10.18
C LEU A 566 -14.11 0.25 -10.15
N ALA A 567 -14.03 -0.86 -10.88
CA ALA A 567 -12.86 -1.74 -10.94
C ALA A 567 -11.63 -1.14 -11.68
N GLU A 568 -11.75 0.05 -12.27
CA GLU A 568 -10.69 0.79 -12.98
C GLU A 568 -10.26 2.06 -12.21
N ARG A 569 -10.82 2.31 -11.02
CA ARG A 569 -10.53 3.52 -10.22
C ARG A 569 -9.28 3.34 -9.35
N TYR A 570 -8.12 3.18 -9.98
CA TYR A 570 -6.84 3.12 -9.30
C TYR A 570 -5.72 3.54 -10.25
N GLY A 571 -4.61 4.01 -9.69
CA GLY A 571 -3.36 4.27 -10.40
C GLY A 571 -2.13 4.13 -9.52
N TYR A 572 -2.31 3.61 -8.30
CA TYR A 572 -1.26 3.45 -7.30
C TYR A 572 -1.51 2.16 -6.51
N VAL A 573 -0.47 1.40 -6.19
CA VAL A 573 -0.58 0.16 -5.41
C VAL A 573 0.29 0.24 -4.15
N TYR A 574 -0.35 0.18 -2.98
CA TYR A 574 0.33 0.30 -1.69
C TYR A 574 -0.25 -0.66 -0.66
N ASN A 575 0.62 -1.38 0.05
CA ASN A 575 0.23 -2.40 1.03
C ASN A 575 -0.84 -3.38 0.51
N GLY A 576 -0.74 -3.74 -0.77
CA GLY A 576 -1.67 -4.63 -1.49
C GLY A 576 -3.02 -4.00 -1.87
N ASN A 577 -3.20 -2.68 -1.70
CA ASN A 577 -4.36 -1.96 -2.19
C ASN A 577 -4.09 -1.30 -3.53
N SER A 578 -4.97 -1.53 -4.49
CA SER A 578 -5.13 -0.67 -5.65
C SER A 578 -5.94 0.57 -5.23
N GLN A 579 -5.33 1.75 -5.33
CA GLN A 579 -5.88 3.01 -4.84
C GLN A 579 -5.56 4.17 -5.79
N VAL A 580 -6.12 5.36 -5.51
CA VAL A 580 -5.97 6.58 -6.32
C VAL A 580 -5.32 7.65 -5.47
N LEU A 581 -4.32 8.34 -6.03
CA LEU A 581 -3.73 9.56 -5.47
C LEU A 581 -3.72 10.69 -6.51
N ASP A 582 -3.51 10.35 -7.78
CA ASP A 582 -3.59 11.28 -8.89
C ASP A 582 -5.03 11.47 -9.36
N HIS A 583 -5.36 12.70 -9.74
CA HIS A 583 -6.69 13.05 -10.22
C HIS A 583 -6.62 13.97 -11.43
N MET A 584 -7.63 13.86 -12.29
CA MET A 584 -7.97 14.90 -13.25
C MET A 584 -9.41 15.36 -13.01
N LEU A 585 -9.59 16.64 -12.74
CA LEU A 585 -10.89 17.26 -12.53
C LEU A 585 -11.14 18.32 -13.60
N THR A 586 -12.40 18.46 -14.01
CA THR A 586 -12.81 19.42 -15.04
C THR A 586 -13.93 20.33 -14.59
N SER A 587 -13.87 21.58 -15.05
CA SER A 587 -15.00 22.52 -14.94
C SER A 587 -16.24 22.02 -15.68
N ARG A 588 -17.43 22.46 -15.23
CA ARG A 588 -18.73 22.06 -15.79
C ARG A 588 -18.92 22.29 -17.30
N HIS A 589 -18.21 23.23 -17.91
CA HIS A 589 -18.36 23.55 -19.34
C HIS A 589 -17.79 22.44 -20.23
N LEU A 590 -16.78 21.72 -19.73
CA LEU A 590 -16.19 20.55 -20.36
C LEU A 590 -17.12 19.33 -20.15
N THR A 591 -18.18 19.25 -20.96
CA THR A 591 -19.28 18.30 -20.74
C THR A 591 -18.99 16.87 -21.19
N ARG A 592 -18.04 16.65 -22.10
CA ARG A 592 -17.73 15.34 -22.68
C ARG A 592 -16.23 15.01 -22.65
N PRO A 593 -15.59 15.03 -21.46
CA PRO A 593 -14.22 14.59 -21.33
C PRO A 593 -14.13 13.08 -21.60
N ASP A 594 -13.08 12.68 -22.32
CA ASP A 594 -12.64 11.30 -22.46
C ASP A 594 -11.41 11.11 -21.57
N TYR A 595 -11.51 10.27 -20.54
CA TYR A 595 -10.55 10.16 -19.45
C TYR A 595 -10.17 8.70 -19.22
N ASP A 596 -8.90 8.48 -18.92
CA ASP A 596 -8.27 7.17 -18.85
C ASP A 596 -7.10 7.20 -17.85
N ILE A 597 -6.94 6.12 -17.08
CA ILE A 597 -5.74 5.86 -16.26
C ILE A 597 -4.97 4.77 -16.98
N VAL A 598 -3.74 5.04 -17.39
CA VAL A 598 -3.00 4.14 -18.29
C VAL A 598 -2.08 3.25 -17.47
N HIS A 599 -2.49 2.00 -17.24
CA HIS A 599 -1.77 1.06 -16.37
C HIS A 599 -0.45 0.58 -16.97
N ILE A 600 0.66 1.18 -16.55
CA ILE A 600 2.01 0.89 -17.04
C ILE A 600 3.07 0.79 -15.94
N ASN A 601 2.71 1.10 -14.69
CA ASN A 601 3.62 1.31 -13.57
C ASN A 601 3.15 0.55 -12.32
N ALA A 602 2.05 0.97 -11.70
CA ALA A 602 1.71 0.60 -10.32
C ALA A 602 1.55 -0.91 -10.08
N GLU A 603 1.17 -1.66 -11.12
CA GLU A 603 0.92 -3.11 -11.07
C GLU A 603 2.16 -3.98 -11.26
N TYR A 604 3.27 -3.38 -11.65
CA TYR A 604 4.46 -4.10 -12.12
C TYR A 604 5.56 -4.08 -11.06
N ALA A 605 6.35 -5.15 -10.98
CA ALA A 605 7.56 -5.17 -10.15
C ALA A 605 8.68 -4.31 -10.76
N ASP A 606 8.72 -4.20 -12.08
CA ASP A 606 9.65 -3.32 -12.80
C ASP A 606 9.00 -1.96 -13.11
N GLN A 607 9.14 -1.01 -12.18
CA GLN A 607 8.50 0.30 -12.24
C GLN A 607 9.44 1.40 -12.75
N ALA A 608 8.92 2.33 -13.56
CA ALA A 608 9.61 3.59 -13.88
C ALA A 608 9.20 4.73 -12.93
N SER A 609 7.99 4.61 -12.38
CA SER A 609 7.36 5.41 -11.34
C SER A 609 6.40 4.47 -10.61
N ASP A 610 6.06 4.74 -9.36
CA ASP A 610 5.05 4.01 -8.60
C ASP A 610 3.61 4.44 -8.95
N HIS A 611 3.44 5.52 -9.72
CA HIS A 611 2.15 6.05 -10.18
C HIS A 611 1.89 5.72 -11.66
N ASP A 612 0.67 5.29 -11.97
CA ASP A 612 0.17 5.23 -13.35
C ASP A 612 -0.21 6.63 -13.85
N PRO A 613 0.26 7.05 -15.04
CA PRO A 613 -0.13 8.32 -15.62
C PRO A 613 -1.60 8.34 -16.03
N GLN A 614 -2.19 9.54 -16.01
CA GLN A 614 -3.56 9.75 -16.45
C GLN A 614 -3.61 10.65 -17.68
N VAL A 615 -4.66 10.48 -18.48
CA VAL A 615 -4.85 11.27 -19.70
C VAL A 615 -6.32 11.64 -19.87
N LEU A 616 -6.51 12.92 -20.22
CA LEU A 616 -7.79 13.54 -20.50
C LEU A 616 -7.77 14.11 -21.90
N ARG A 617 -8.83 13.87 -22.67
CA ARG A 617 -9.08 14.52 -23.96
C ARG A 617 -10.36 15.33 -23.87
N ILE A 618 -10.26 16.60 -24.22
CA ILE A 618 -11.37 17.56 -24.18
C ILE A 618 -11.50 18.31 -25.50
N ARG A 619 -12.67 18.91 -25.72
CA ARG A 619 -12.91 19.85 -26.82
C ARG A 619 -13.18 21.24 -26.24
N PRO A 620 -12.14 22.08 -26.07
CA PRO A 620 -12.26 23.44 -25.56
C PRO A 620 -12.89 24.40 -26.57
#